data_AF-A0AAV8WAT7-F1
#
_entry.id   AF-A0AAV8WAT7-F1
#
_cell.length_a   1.000
_cell.length_b   1.000
_cell.length_c   1.000
_cell.angle_alpha   90.00
_cell.angle_beta   90.00
_cell.angle_gamma   90.00
#
_symmetry.space_group_name_H-M   'P 1'
#
loop_
_entity.id
_entity.type
_entity.pdbx_description
1 polymer ?
#
loop_
_entity_poly.entity_id
_entity_poly.type
_entity_poly.pdbx_seq_one_letter_code
_entity_poly.pdbx_strand_id
1 'polypeptide(L)'
;MSWILYTLVWLLALHQAKSSGVFELRLISFDNEAGKDDLGKCCTGKAKPSSECDGVCRPRFRVCLKEYQAKIDATSPCTFGDVITTELGPNPITDTPQNGFSKSIAFPFPFTWPM
;
A
#
# COMPACT_ATOMS: atom_id res chain seq x y z
N MET A 1 41.38 -26.53 25.01
CA MET A 1 41.38 -25.47 23.98
C MET A 1 40.08 -25.44 23.15
N SER A 2 39.49 -26.58 22.75
CA SER A 2 38.24 -26.60 21.95
C SER A 2 36.98 -26.06 22.65
N TRP A 3 36.84 -26.18 23.97
CA TRP A 3 35.66 -25.72 24.70
C TRP A 3 35.43 -24.20 24.58
N ILE A 4 36.50 -23.41 24.55
CA ILE A 4 36.47 -21.94 24.37
C ILE A 4 35.90 -21.60 22.98
N LEU A 5 36.28 -22.38 21.97
CA LEU A 5 35.82 -22.22 20.60
C LEU A 5 34.32 -22.53 20.49
N TYR A 6 33.86 -23.62 21.12
CA TYR A 6 32.43 -23.95 21.18
C TYR A 6 31.61 -22.89 21.94
N THR A 7 32.13 -22.36 23.05
CA THR A 7 31.45 -21.29 23.79
C THR A 7 31.39 -19.98 23.01
N LEU A 8 32.46 -19.62 22.27
CA LEU A 8 32.48 -18.44 21.42
C LEU A 8 31.50 -18.56 20.25
N VAL A 9 31.47 -19.71 19.57
CA VAL A 9 30.51 -19.98 18.48
C VAL A 9 29.07 -19.91 19.00
N TRP A 10 28.80 -20.45 20.18
CA TRP A 10 27.48 -20.39 20.80
C TRP A 10 27.07 -18.96 21.19
N LEU A 11 27.99 -18.17 21.75
CA LEU A 11 27.74 -16.75 22.07
C LEU A 11 27.49 -15.90 20.82
N LEU A 12 28.21 -16.16 19.71
CA LEU A 12 28.00 -15.49 18.43
C LEU A 12 26.66 -15.86 17.78
N ALA A 13 26.24 -17.12 17.90
CA ALA A 13 24.93 -17.57 17.42
C ALA A 13 23.76 -16.92 18.19
N LEU A 14 23.95 -16.62 19.48
CA LEU A 14 22.97 -15.91 20.30
C LEU A 14 22.90 -14.40 20.00
N HIS A 15 23.92 -13.82 19.37
CA HIS A 15 24.01 -12.38 19.07
C HIS A 15 23.42 -11.98 17.71
N GLN A 16 22.58 -12.82 17.09
CA GLN A 16 21.88 -12.44 15.86
C GLN A 16 20.76 -11.43 16.18
N ALA A 17 21.02 -10.15 15.92
CA ALA A 17 19.99 -9.12 15.92
C ALA A 17 19.02 -9.38 14.76
N LYS A 18 17.74 -9.63 15.06
CA LYS A 18 16.69 -9.70 14.05
C LYS A 18 16.31 -8.28 13.63
N SER A 19 16.57 -7.92 12.37
CA SER A 19 16.04 -6.70 11.78
C SER A 19 14.58 -6.92 11.40
N SER A 20 13.72 -6.01 11.83
CA SER A 20 12.30 -5.99 11.45
C SER A 20 11.78 -4.56 11.55
N GLY A 21 10.68 -4.29 10.86
CA GLY A 21 10.06 -2.98 10.88
C GLY A 21 8.71 -2.98 10.17
N VAL A 22 8.14 -1.79 10.04
CA VAL A 22 6.89 -1.55 9.33
C VAL A 22 7.09 -0.35 8.41
N PHE A 23 6.78 -0.52 7.13
CA PHE A 23 6.63 0.58 6.20
C PHE A 23 5.15 0.99 6.20
N GLU A 24 4.85 2.25 6.52
CA GLU A 24 3.48 2.76 6.55
C GLU A 24 3.25 3.75 5.40
N LEU A 25 2.22 3.49 4.59
CA LEU A 25 1.73 4.40 3.56
C LEU A 25 0.43 5.05 4.03
N ARG A 26 0.39 6.37 4.06
CA ARG A 26 -0.84 7.14 4.30
C ARG A 26 -1.32 7.78 3.00
N LEU A 27 -2.52 7.42 2.56
CA LEU A 27 -3.21 8.14 1.50
C LEU A 27 -3.74 9.47 2.08
N ILE A 28 -3.56 10.58 1.36
CA ILE A 28 -3.95 11.91 1.85
C ILE A 28 -5.24 12.36 1.17
N SER A 29 -5.25 12.33 -0.16
CA SER A 29 -6.40 12.69 -0.98
C SER A 29 -6.37 11.96 -2.31
N PHE A 30 -7.53 11.81 -2.90
CA PHE A 30 -7.72 11.38 -4.28
C PHE A 30 -8.83 12.23 -4.87
N ASP A 31 -8.57 12.79 -6.04
CA ASP A 31 -9.51 13.66 -6.72
C ASP A 31 -9.81 13.14 -8.13
N ASN A 32 -11.10 13.04 -8.43
CA ASN A 32 -11.64 12.63 -9.72
C ASN A 32 -12.99 13.32 -9.91
N GLU A 33 -12.96 14.64 -10.07
CA GLU A 33 -14.14 15.46 -10.31
C GLU A 33 -14.96 14.98 -11.53
N ALA A 34 -14.30 14.40 -12.53
CA ALA A 34 -14.94 13.91 -13.74
C ALA A 34 -15.80 12.65 -13.51
N GLY A 35 -15.58 11.90 -12.42
CA GLY A 35 -16.32 10.66 -12.13
C GLY A 35 -16.11 9.55 -13.18
N LYS A 36 -14.95 9.57 -13.86
CA LYS A 36 -14.61 8.64 -14.95
C LYS A 36 -13.57 7.61 -14.55
N ASP A 37 -13.63 6.43 -15.18
CA ASP A 37 -12.60 5.40 -15.10
C ASP A 37 -11.44 5.65 -16.09
N ASP A 38 -10.46 4.75 -16.10
CA ASP A 38 -9.28 4.80 -16.98
C ASP A 38 -9.62 4.66 -18.47
N LEU A 39 -10.80 4.13 -18.79
CA LEU A 39 -11.35 4.03 -20.14
C LEU A 39 -12.22 5.25 -20.52
N GLY A 40 -12.33 6.23 -19.63
CA GLY A 40 -13.11 7.45 -19.85
C GLY A 40 -14.63 7.27 -19.69
N LYS A 41 -15.09 6.13 -19.15
CA LYS A 41 -16.50 5.85 -18.90
C LYS A 41 -16.90 6.32 -17.50
N CYS A 42 -18.17 6.70 -17.33
CA CYS A 42 -18.68 7.07 -16.01
C CYS A 42 -18.72 5.87 -15.07
N CYS A 43 -18.18 6.01 -13.86
CA CYS A 43 -18.17 4.94 -12.85
C CYS A 43 -19.59 4.45 -12.47
N THR A 44 -20.59 5.33 -12.55
CA THR A 44 -22.00 5.00 -12.30
C THR A 44 -22.72 4.44 -13.53
N GLY A 45 -22.05 4.43 -14.69
CA GLY A 45 -22.64 4.09 -16.00
C GLY A 45 -23.60 5.15 -16.55
N LYS A 46 -23.78 6.28 -15.87
CA LYS A 46 -24.75 7.32 -16.23
C LYS A 46 -24.05 8.64 -16.51
N ALA A 47 -24.45 9.30 -17.60
CA ALA A 47 -24.04 10.65 -17.93
C ALA A 47 -25.25 11.59 -17.81
N LYS A 48 -25.01 12.82 -17.34
CA LYS A 48 -25.94 13.93 -17.37
C LYS A 48 -26.14 14.41 -18.81
N PRO A 49 -27.25 15.11 -19.12
CA PRO A 49 -27.47 15.72 -20.43
C PRO A 49 -26.36 16.67 -20.88
N SER A 50 -25.59 17.23 -19.94
CA SER A 50 -24.42 18.08 -20.15
C SER A 50 -23.13 17.34 -20.51
N SER A 51 -23.17 16.02 -20.70
CA SER A 51 -22.01 15.11 -20.95
C SER A 51 -21.06 14.87 -19.76
N GLU A 52 -21.40 15.38 -18.58
CA GLU A 52 -20.71 15.09 -17.31
C GLU A 52 -21.23 13.79 -16.68
N CYS A 53 -20.40 13.09 -15.90
CA CYS A 53 -20.85 11.89 -15.21
C CYS A 53 -21.84 12.20 -14.09
N ASP A 54 -22.85 11.35 -13.95
CA ASP A 54 -23.86 11.45 -12.89
C ASP A 54 -23.39 10.68 -11.66
N GLY A 55 -22.44 11.26 -10.93
CA GLY A 55 -21.93 10.73 -9.66
C GLY A 55 -20.39 10.69 -9.57
N VAL A 56 -19.92 10.24 -8.41
CA VAL A 56 -18.49 10.09 -8.08
C VAL A 56 -18.07 8.62 -8.11
N CYS A 57 -16.81 8.37 -8.42
CA CYS A 57 -16.23 7.03 -8.30
C CYS A 57 -15.97 6.68 -6.83
N ARG A 58 -16.04 5.37 -6.51
CA ARG A 58 -15.63 4.82 -5.21
C ARG A 58 -14.33 4.04 -5.40
N PRO A 59 -13.16 4.70 -5.33
CA PRO A 59 -11.90 4.05 -5.63
C PRO A 59 -11.54 2.98 -4.60
N ARG A 60 -10.86 1.93 -5.09
CA ARG A 60 -10.03 1.03 -4.29
C ARG A 60 -8.59 1.24 -4.75
N PHE A 61 -7.64 1.13 -3.84
CA PHE A 61 -6.23 1.32 -4.15
C PHE A 61 -5.53 -0.01 -3.94
N ARG A 62 -4.84 -0.47 -4.99
CA ARG A 62 -3.86 -1.54 -4.87
C ARG A 62 -2.49 -0.90 -4.69
N VAL A 63 -1.78 -1.29 -3.65
CA VAL A 63 -0.44 -0.81 -3.30
C VAL A 63 0.51 -2.00 -3.37
N CYS A 64 1.47 -1.90 -4.28
CA CYS A 64 2.52 -2.90 -4.48
C CYS A 64 3.86 -2.31 -4.02
N LEU A 65 4.47 -2.91 -3.00
CA LEU A 65 5.79 -2.53 -2.49
C LEU A 65 6.81 -3.60 -2.90
N LYS A 66 7.92 -3.16 -3.50
CA LYS A 66 8.99 -4.06 -3.97
C LYS A 66 10.34 -3.37 -4.03
N GLU A 67 11.37 -4.13 -4.39
CA GLU A 67 12.75 -3.65 -4.49
C GLU A 67 12.91 -2.53 -5.52
N TYR A 68 13.95 -1.73 -5.30
CA TYR A 68 14.37 -0.73 -6.28
C TYR A 68 14.73 -1.39 -7.61
N GLN A 69 14.24 -0.80 -8.71
CA GLN A 69 14.56 -1.21 -10.06
C GLN A 69 14.97 0.03 -10.87
N ALA A 70 16.11 -0.05 -11.57
CA ALA A 70 16.56 1.03 -12.45
C ALA A 70 15.58 1.27 -13.61
N LYS A 71 14.88 0.22 -14.06
CA LYS A 71 13.76 0.28 -15.00
C LYS A 71 12.54 -0.32 -14.32
N ILE A 72 11.50 0.50 -14.15
CA ILE A 72 10.27 0.09 -13.46
C ILE A 72 9.52 -0.95 -14.29
N ASP A 73 9.26 -2.11 -13.70
CA ASP A 73 8.38 -3.14 -14.24
C ASP A 73 7.08 -3.24 -13.43
N ALA A 74 5.93 -2.85 -13.97
CA ALA A 74 4.66 -2.94 -13.23
C ALA A 74 4.08 -4.37 -13.16
N THR A 75 4.67 -5.35 -13.85
CA THR A 75 4.14 -6.70 -14.00
C THR A 75 4.78 -7.72 -13.06
N SER A 76 5.97 -7.44 -12.54
CA SER A 76 6.65 -8.31 -11.59
C SER A 76 5.90 -8.39 -10.24
N PRO A 77 6.09 -9.48 -9.46
CA PRO A 77 5.51 -9.61 -8.13
C PRO A 77 5.96 -8.50 -7.15
N CYS A 78 5.13 -8.24 -6.12
CA CYS A 78 5.43 -7.31 -5.04
C CYS A 78 6.22 -8.01 -3.93
N THR A 79 7.54 -7.80 -3.89
CA THR A 79 8.45 -8.56 -3.01
C THR A 79 8.41 -8.13 -1.55
N PHE A 80 8.01 -6.89 -1.26
CA PHE A 80 7.87 -6.37 0.11
C PHE A 80 6.42 -6.35 0.59
N GLY A 81 5.45 -6.43 -0.33
CA GLY A 81 4.05 -6.73 -0.04
C GLY A 81 3.05 -6.16 -1.05
N ASP A 82 1.83 -6.71 -1.06
CA ASP A 82 0.72 -6.31 -1.93
C ASP A 82 -0.54 -6.16 -1.08
N VAL A 83 -1.15 -4.98 -1.10
CA VAL A 83 -2.36 -4.68 -0.33
C VAL A 83 -3.38 -4.00 -1.21
N ILE A 84 -4.62 -4.48 -1.15
CA ILE A 84 -5.78 -3.84 -1.78
C ILE A 84 -6.65 -3.26 -0.67
N THR A 85 -6.92 -1.96 -0.75
CA THR A 85 -7.82 -1.29 0.19
C THR A 85 -9.28 -1.62 -0.12
N THR A 86 -10.13 -1.51 0.89
CA THR A 86 -11.59 -1.48 0.71
C THR A 86 -12.00 -0.24 -0.08
N GLU A 87 -13.27 -0.16 -0.48
CA GLU A 87 -13.79 1.07 -1.11
C GLU A 87 -13.57 2.26 -0.18
N LEU A 88 -12.81 3.23 -0.68
CA LEU A 88 -12.49 4.47 0.00
C LEU A 88 -13.42 5.53 -0.56
N GLY A 89 -14.31 6.04 0.28
CA GLY A 89 -15.27 7.07 -0.10
C GLY A 89 -16.13 7.45 1.09
N PRO A 90 -16.81 8.60 1.05
CA PRO A 90 -17.74 9.00 2.10
C PRO A 90 -18.80 7.91 2.28
N ASN A 91 -18.83 7.28 3.46
CA ASN A 91 -19.98 6.48 3.86
C ASN A 91 -21.19 7.42 3.90
N PRO A 92 -22.30 7.12 3.21
CA PRO A 92 -23.50 7.98 3.20
C PRO A 92 -24.12 8.17 4.60
N ILE A 93 -23.68 7.38 5.59
CA ILE A 93 -24.22 7.36 6.96
C ILE A 93 -23.30 8.08 7.95
N THR A 94 -21.98 8.20 7.70
CA THR A 94 -21.05 8.61 8.79
C THR A 94 -19.85 9.49 8.43
N ASP A 95 -19.42 9.68 7.18
CA ASP A 95 -18.08 10.25 6.98
C ASP A 95 -18.02 11.42 5.99
N THR A 96 -17.51 12.53 6.51
CA THR A 96 -16.98 13.66 5.72
C THR A 96 -15.90 13.16 4.75
N PRO A 97 -15.80 13.76 3.54
CA PRO A 97 -14.95 13.27 2.44
C PRO A 97 -13.45 13.18 2.78
N GLN A 98 -13.01 13.80 3.87
CA GLN A 98 -11.64 13.81 4.36
C GLN A 98 -11.28 12.61 5.26
N ASN A 99 -12.28 11.91 5.83
CA ASN A 99 -12.05 10.87 6.85
C ASN A 99 -11.87 9.45 6.29
N GLY A 100 -12.14 9.22 5.00
CA GLY A 100 -12.01 7.90 4.37
C GLY A 100 -10.57 7.37 4.37
N PHE A 101 -9.57 8.25 4.33
CA PHE A 101 -8.15 7.88 4.27
C PHE A 101 -7.43 7.86 5.62
N SER A 102 -8.19 7.81 6.72
CA SER A 102 -7.65 7.94 8.09
C SER A 102 -6.71 6.79 8.52
N LYS A 103 -6.80 5.61 7.90
CA LYS A 103 -5.94 4.46 8.22
C LYS A 103 -4.71 4.39 7.32
N SER A 104 -3.53 4.26 7.95
CA SER A 104 -2.30 3.88 7.25
C SER A 104 -2.39 2.44 6.74
N ILE A 105 -1.75 2.19 5.60
CA ILE A 105 -1.53 0.87 5.02
C ILE A 105 -0.15 0.41 5.49
N ALA A 106 -0.13 -0.63 6.31
CA ALA A 106 1.09 -1.14 6.94
C ALA A 106 1.67 -2.35 6.18
N PHE A 107 2.97 -2.32 5.94
CA PHE A 107 3.76 -3.41 5.35
C PHE A 107 4.80 -3.88 6.38
N PRO A 108 4.46 -4.89 7.21
CA PRO A 108 5.42 -5.45 8.14
C PRO A 108 6.49 -6.27 7.40
N PHE A 109 7.76 -6.11 7.76
CA PHE A 109 8.86 -6.84 7.15
C PHE A 109 9.81 -7.45 8.20
N PRO A 110 10.32 -8.68 7.99
CA PRO A 110 11.24 -9.36 8.90
C PRO A 110 12.72 -9.30 8.43
N PHE A 111 13.08 -8.30 7.62
CA PHE A 111 14.41 -8.14 7.03
C PHE A 111 15.01 -6.76 7.27
N THR A 112 16.28 -6.57 6.91
CA THR A 112 16.93 -5.25 6.94
C THR A 112 16.39 -4.41 5.79
N TRP A 113 15.84 -3.23 6.09
CA TRP A 113 15.31 -2.34 5.06
C TRP A 113 16.41 -1.96 4.06
N PRO A 114 16.22 -2.22 2.75
CA PRO A 114 17.19 -1.82 1.74
C PRO A 114 17.10 -0.29 1.55
N MET A 115 18.18 0.41 1.88
CA MET A 115 18.38 1.82 1.56
C MET A 115 18.96 1.99 0.15
#